data_AF-A0A0M8N1C0-F1
#
_entry.id   AF-A0A0M8N1C0-F1
#
_cell.length_a   1.000
_cell.length_b   1.000
_cell.length_c   1.000
_cell.angle_alpha   90.00
_cell.angle_beta   90.00
_cell.angle_gamma   90.00
#
_symmetry.space_group_name_H-M   'P 1'
#
loop_
_entity.id
_entity.type
_entity.pdbx_description
1 polymer ?
#
loop_
_entity_poly.entity_id
_entity_poly.type
_entity_poly.pdbx_seq_one_letter_code
_entity_poly.pdbx_strand_id
1 'polypeptide(L)'
;MRPFNIPENLFVSALEARVPLTIAAVYAVTVKLLNKYNKAQGKKSWAISKTRLFSGFVVLHNIFLAVYSAWTFWGMVGVMNRTIASPFGPDGFAATADSLCRVHGPAGLGNSVYFNDTSASWDSASSASAAGLLEANGLPSSTQMGRMWNEGLAYYGWIFYLSKFYEVLDTFIILAKGKYSSTLQTYHHAGAMLCMWAGIRYMSVPIWVFCTFNSFIHALMYTYYTLSAFNVKVPMILKRSLTSMQITQFIVGASCAMVHSFITFLVPMTASPASAETGPTLASKVGSIIPAAGAVDSMKHVVFGGANGDSMPPVPSAIASRQSVGTGAAASSSAFLTQPCIATSSETFAIWLNVLYLAPLTYLFVSFFISSYVKRSNAASKLNGAPGPQQMSDLAEKAGWEAARNVEREVYGQDGTGSPKSRSPTRRAD
;
A
#
# COMPACT_ATOMS: atom_id res chain seq x y z
N MET A 1 4.84 21.20 4.92
CA MET A 1 4.78 22.33 3.96
C MET A 1 4.81 21.77 2.55
N ARG A 2 3.75 22.01 1.76
CA ARG A 2 3.70 21.66 0.34
C ARG A 2 4.40 22.76 -0.48
N PRO A 3 5.50 22.49 -1.21
CA PRO A 3 6.21 23.52 -1.96
C PRO A 3 5.42 24.08 -3.15
N PHE A 4 4.40 23.35 -3.63
CA PHE A 4 3.47 23.83 -4.65
C PHE A 4 2.05 23.29 -4.40
N ASN A 5 1.05 23.99 -4.94
CA ASN A 5 -0.34 23.55 -4.92
C ASN A 5 -0.61 22.60 -6.09
N ILE A 6 -1.36 21.54 -5.82
CA ILE A 6 -1.81 20.60 -6.85
C ILE A 6 -3.17 21.08 -7.35
N PRO A 7 -3.34 21.34 -8.67
CA PRO A 7 -4.64 21.69 -9.22
C PRO A 7 -5.67 20.58 -8.95
N GLU A 8 -6.84 20.95 -8.46
CA GLU A 8 -7.89 20.00 -8.05
C GLU A 8 -8.35 19.12 -9.22
N ASN A 9 -8.52 19.70 -10.40
CA ASN A 9 -8.86 18.97 -11.62
C ASN A 9 -7.82 17.89 -11.95
N LEU A 10 -6.52 18.21 -11.82
CA LEU A 10 -5.44 17.25 -12.06
C LEU A 10 -5.46 16.13 -11.01
N PHE A 11 -5.69 16.48 -9.74
CA PHE A 11 -5.77 15.52 -8.66
C PHE A 11 -6.90 14.52 -8.90
N VAL A 12 -8.10 15.01 -9.21
CA VAL A 12 -9.30 14.17 -9.42
C VAL A 12 -9.18 13.33 -10.70
N SER A 13 -8.79 13.94 -11.83
CA SER A 13 -8.66 13.21 -13.10
C SER A 13 -7.60 12.11 -13.04
N ALA A 14 -6.47 12.34 -12.35
CA ALA A 14 -5.45 11.30 -12.17
C ALA A 14 -5.96 10.11 -11.33
N LEU A 15 -6.96 10.32 -10.47
CA LEU A 15 -7.54 9.29 -9.61
C LEU A 15 -8.77 8.60 -10.21
N GLU A 16 -9.14 8.90 -11.45
CA GLU A 16 -10.14 8.09 -12.16
C GLU A 16 -9.63 6.66 -12.34
N ALA A 17 -10.44 5.65 -12.00
CA ALA A 17 -10.06 4.24 -12.06
C ALA A 17 -9.52 3.80 -13.44
N ARG A 18 -9.99 4.46 -14.51
CA ARG A 18 -9.56 4.22 -15.89
C ARG A 18 -8.08 4.47 -16.09
N VAL A 19 -7.51 5.50 -15.44
CA VAL A 19 -6.11 5.91 -15.62
C VAL A 19 -5.13 4.81 -15.15
N PRO A 20 -5.10 4.39 -13.88
CA PRO A 20 -4.17 3.36 -13.42
C PRO A 20 -4.46 2.00 -14.07
N LEU A 21 -5.72 1.64 -14.32
CA LEU A 21 -6.06 0.37 -14.98
C LEU A 21 -5.53 0.30 -16.40
N THR A 22 -5.76 1.35 -17.21
CA THR A 22 -5.29 1.39 -18.60
C THR A 22 -3.77 1.41 -18.66
N ILE A 23 -3.11 2.24 -17.85
CA ILE A 23 -1.65 2.33 -17.85
C ILE A 23 -1.03 1.02 -17.38
N ALA A 24 -1.53 0.40 -16.31
CA ALA A 24 -1.03 -0.89 -15.83
C ALA A 24 -1.22 -2.01 -16.87
N ALA A 25 -2.36 -2.05 -17.55
CA ALA A 25 -2.63 -3.03 -18.60
C ALA A 25 -1.70 -2.83 -19.81
N VAL A 26 -1.58 -1.60 -20.31
CA VAL A 26 -0.66 -1.25 -21.40
C VAL A 26 0.77 -1.59 -21.04
N TYR A 27 1.20 -1.25 -19.82
CA TYR A 27 2.53 -1.59 -19.30
C TYR A 27 2.76 -3.11 -19.32
N ALA A 28 1.86 -3.90 -18.72
CA ALA A 28 2.02 -5.36 -18.64
C ALA A 28 2.06 -6.02 -20.02
N VAL A 29 1.20 -5.59 -20.94
CA VAL A 29 1.18 -6.09 -22.34
C VAL A 29 2.48 -5.71 -23.05
N THR A 30 2.89 -4.45 -22.94
CA THR A 30 4.12 -3.93 -23.58
C THR A 30 5.34 -4.70 -23.09
N VAL A 31 5.48 -4.92 -21.78
CA VAL A 31 6.61 -5.68 -21.22
C VAL A 31 6.64 -7.12 -21.71
N LYS A 32 5.48 -7.80 -21.80
CA LYS A 32 5.40 -9.16 -22.35
C LYS A 32 5.83 -9.20 -23.83
N LEU A 33 5.37 -8.24 -24.64
CA LEU A 33 5.74 -8.14 -26.04
C LEU A 33 7.24 -7.86 -26.23
N LEU A 34 7.80 -6.92 -25.45
CA LEU A 34 9.21 -6.57 -25.49
C LEU A 34 10.12 -7.70 -24.98
N ASN A 35 9.67 -8.45 -23.96
CA ASN A 35 10.36 -9.67 -23.53
C ASN A 35 10.41 -10.72 -24.66
N LYS A 36 9.30 -10.93 -25.37
CA LYS A 36 9.24 -11.84 -26.52
C LYS A 36 10.16 -11.36 -27.65
N TYR A 37 10.19 -10.06 -27.90
CA TYR A 37 11.10 -9.44 -28.88
C TYR A 37 12.59 -9.66 -28.50
N ASN A 38 12.99 -9.36 -27.26
CA ASN A 38 14.35 -9.57 -26.79
C ASN A 38 14.76 -11.05 -26.86
N LYS A 39 13.80 -11.96 -26.65
CA LYS A 39 14.03 -13.41 -26.78
C LYS A 39 14.29 -13.81 -28.23
N ALA A 40 13.50 -13.29 -29.17
CA ALA A 40 13.70 -13.52 -30.60
C ALA A 40 15.04 -12.95 -31.10
N GLN A 41 15.53 -11.86 -30.49
CA GLN A 41 16.80 -11.22 -30.80
C GLN A 41 18.01 -11.81 -30.05
N GLY A 42 17.84 -12.93 -29.33
CA GLY A 42 18.95 -13.60 -28.63
C GLY A 42 19.58 -12.76 -27.52
N LYS A 43 18.79 -11.94 -26.79
CA LYS A 43 19.26 -11.04 -25.71
C LYS A 43 20.23 -9.93 -26.17
N LYS A 44 20.24 -9.55 -27.45
CA LYS A 44 21.06 -8.45 -27.94
C LYS A 44 20.58 -7.11 -27.37
N SER A 45 21.51 -6.31 -26.83
CA SER A 45 21.21 -4.97 -26.32
C SER A 45 20.80 -4.02 -27.45
N TRP A 46 19.81 -3.16 -27.18
CA TRP A 46 19.28 -2.23 -28.18
C TRP A 46 20.33 -1.15 -28.51
N ALA A 47 20.28 -0.61 -29.72
CA ALA A 47 21.22 0.43 -30.16
C ALA A 47 21.24 1.64 -29.22
N ILE A 48 20.06 2.06 -28.74
CA ILE A 48 19.91 3.18 -27.80
C ILE A 48 20.70 2.97 -26.50
N SER A 49 20.77 1.72 -26.00
CA SER A 49 21.41 1.40 -24.72
C SER A 49 22.92 1.58 -24.71
N LYS A 50 23.54 1.66 -25.90
CA LYS A 50 24.99 1.83 -26.07
C LYS A 50 25.42 3.30 -26.14
N THR A 51 24.45 4.22 -26.21
CA THR A 51 24.73 5.65 -26.31
C THR A 51 25.17 6.22 -24.96
N ARG A 52 26.04 7.23 -24.98
CA ARG A 52 26.42 7.97 -23.75
C ARG A 52 25.22 8.69 -23.13
N LEU A 53 24.28 9.15 -23.95
CA LEU A 53 23.03 9.75 -23.50
C LEU A 53 22.20 8.77 -22.67
N PHE A 54 22.06 7.51 -23.12
CA PHE A 54 21.36 6.49 -22.33
C PHE A 54 22.05 6.17 -21.01
N SER A 55 23.39 6.07 -20.99
CA SER A 55 24.12 5.86 -19.74
C SER A 55 23.95 7.04 -18.78
N GLY A 56 24.00 8.28 -19.27
CA GLY A 56 23.76 9.48 -18.47
C GLY A 56 22.33 9.53 -17.94
N PHE A 57 21.35 9.17 -18.77
CA PHE A 57 19.95 9.03 -18.38
C PHE A 57 19.78 8.00 -17.25
N VAL A 58 20.37 6.80 -17.34
CA VAL A 58 20.27 5.77 -16.28
C VAL A 58 20.85 6.27 -14.96
N VAL A 59 21.97 6.98 -14.98
CA VAL A 59 22.57 7.55 -13.76
C VAL A 59 21.68 8.64 -13.18
N LEU A 60 21.23 9.59 -14.00
CA LEU A 60 20.36 10.69 -13.58
C LEU A 60 19.03 10.16 -13.02
N HIS A 61 18.44 9.16 -13.67
CA HIS A 61 17.21 8.49 -13.25
C HIS A 61 17.34 7.87 -11.86
N ASN A 62 18.42 7.11 -11.60
CA ASN A 62 18.65 6.51 -10.30
C ASN A 62 18.92 7.56 -9.21
N ILE A 63 19.70 8.61 -9.52
CA ILE A 63 19.97 9.72 -8.59
C ILE A 63 18.66 10.44 -8.25
N PHE A 64 17.87 10.77 -9.28
CA PHE A 64 16.58 11.43 -9.11
C PHE A 64 15.67 10.63 -8.20
N LEU A 65 15.50 9.32 -8.45
CA LEU A 65 14.66 8.47 -7.61
C LEU A 65 15.20 8.29 -6.19
N ALA A 66 16.52 8.24 -6.00
CA ALA A 66 17.13 8.19 -4.67
C ALA A 66 16.84 9.45 -3.85
N VAL A 67 17.09 10.63 -4.43
CA VAL A 67 16.86 11.93 -3.80
C VAL A 67 15.37 12.16 -3.53
N TYR A 68 14.52 11.87 -4.52
CA TYR A 68 13.07 11.96 -4.41
C TYR A 68 12.53 11.08 -3.27
N SER A 69 13.00 9.84 -3.19
CA SER A 69 12.56 8.88 -2.18
C SER A 69 13.03 9.31 -0.78
N ALA A 70 14.27 9.80 -0.65
CA ALA A 70 14.78 10.33 0.61
C ALA A 70 14.02 11.58 1.08
N TRP A 71 13.70 12.49 0.16
CA TRP A 71 12.90 13.67 0.45
C TRP A 71 11.47 13.32 0.88
N THR A 72 10.84 12.35 0.21
CA THR A 72 9.50 11.86 0.57
C THR A 72 9.51 11.21 1.97
N PHE A 73 10.50 10.37 2.26
CA PHE A 73 10.67 9.75 3.58
C PHE A 73 10.85 10.80 4.68
N TRP A 74 11.77 11.74 4.49
CA TRP A 74 12.02 12.81 5.46
C TRP A 74 10.77 13.68 5.69
N GLY A 75 10.07 14.02 4.61
CA GLY A 75 8.80 14.72 4.66
C GLY A 75 7.76 14.00 5.49
N MET A 76 7.55 12.70 5.22
CA MET A 76 6.60 11.85 5.94
C MET A 76 6.97 11.66 7.42
N VAL A 77 8.25 11.49 7.75
CA VAL A 77 8.72 11.47 9.14
C VAL A 77 8.38 12.77 9.85
N GLY A 78 8.60 13.91 9.19
CA GLY A 78 8.20 15.21 9.72
C GLY A 78 6.70 15.35 9.92
N VAL A 79 5.86 14.81 9.01
CA VAL A 79 4.41 14.77 9.16
C VAL A 79 4.02 13.93 10.39
N MET A 80 4.52 12.70 10.48
CA MET A 80 4.26 11.80 11.60
C MET A 80 4.61 12.43 12.95
N ASN A 81 5.77 13.11 13.04
CA ASN A 81 6.21 13.74 14.28
C ASN A 81 5.30 14.91 14.71
N ARG A 82 4.60 15.56 13.78
CA ARG A 82 3.65 16.64 14.08
C ARG A 82 2.25 16.13 14.43
N THR A 83 1.87 14.96 13.92
CA THR A 83 0.47 14.51 13.96
C THR A 83 0.20 13.34 14.89
N ILE A 84 1.20 12.49 15.15
CA ILE A 84 1.02 11.33 16.01
C ILE A 84 1.07 11.80 17.47
N ALA A 85 -0.01 11.54 18.20
CA ALA A 85 -0.05 11.83 19.63
C ALA A 85 0.87 10.87 20.39
N SER A 86 1.53 11.37 21.44
CA SER A 86 2.39 10.53 22.29
C SER A 86 1.53 9.57 23.13
N PRO A 87 1.89 8.27 23.23
CA PRO A 87 1.18 7.32 24.09
C PRO A 87 1.33 7.64 25.57
N PHE A 88 2.34 8.43 25.94
CA PHE A 88 2.58 8.91 27.30
C PHE A 88 1.99 10.31 27.55
N GLY A 89 1.21 10.82 26.60
CA GLY A 89 0.49 12.09 26.72
C GLY A 89 -0.74 12.00 27.63
N PRO A 90 -1.42 13.13 27.88
CA PRO A 90 -2.57 13.21 28.77
C PRO A 90 -3.76 12.32 28.33
N ASP A 91 -3.92 12.12 27.01
CA ASP A 91 -4.98 11.31 26.42
C ASP A 91 -4.55 9.85 26.13
N GLY A 92 -3.32 9.49 26.51
CA GLY A 92 -2.76 8.15 26.48
C GLY A 92 -2.79 7.44 25.11
N PHE A 93 -2.95 6.11 25.16
CA PHE A 93 -2.99 5.26 23.96
C PHE A 93 -4.19 5.51 23.06
N ALA A 94 -5.31 6.02 23.59
CA ALA A 94 -6.50 6.31 22.79
C ALA A 94 -6.22 7.42 21.77
N ALA A 95 -5.56 8.52 22.18
CA ALA A 95 -5.15 9.57 21.26
C ALA A 95 -4.10 9.10 20.24
N THR A 96 -3.19 8.21 20.65
CA THR A 96 -2.21 7.63 19.72
C THR A 96 -2.92 6.80 18.65
N ALA A 97 -3.81 5.88 19.06
CA ALA A 97 -4.59 5.05 18.15
C ALA A 97 -5.45 5.92 17.22
N ASP A 98 -6.16 6.90 17.76
CA ASP A 98 -6.95 7.85 16.98
C ASP A 98 -6.09 8.63 15.95
N SER A 99 -4.90 9.11 16.33
CA SER A 99 -4.01 9.83 15.41
C SER A 99 -3.43 8.94 14.29
N LEU A 100 -3.28 7.64 14.54
CA LEU A 100 -2.81 6.65 13.57
C LEU A 100 -3.95 6.12 12.68
N CYS A 101 -5.17 6.11 13.21
CA CYS A 101 -6.37 5.59 12.56
C CYS A 101 -7.20 6.65 11.83
N ARG A 102 -7.09 7.92 12.21
CA ARG A 102 -7.90 9.00 11.65
C ARG A 102 -7.00 10.10 11.12
N VAL A 103 -6.97 10.22 9.80
CA VAL A 103 -6.06 11.11 9.07
C VAL A 103 -6.66 12.49 8.76
N HIS A 104 -7.97 12.68 8.93
CA HIS A 104 -8.70 13.93 8.66
C HIS A 104 -9.26 14.60 9.91
N GLY A 105 -9.30 15.94 9.89
CA GLY A 105 -9.80 16.79 10.97
C GLY A 105 -8.70 17.46 11.81
N PRO A 106 -9.08 18.28 12.80
CA PRO A 106 -8.18 18.87 13.78
C PRO A 106 -7.47 17.83 14.64
N ALA A 107 -6.37 18.27 15.24
CA ALA A 107 -5.68 17.52 16.28
C ALA A 107 -6.58 17.29 17.51
N GLY A 108 -6.25 16.24 18.28
CA GLY A 108 -6.93 15.90 19.52
C GLY A 108 -7.93 14.76 19.38
N LEU A 109 -8.05 13.97 20.45
CA LEU A 109 -8.90 12.79 20.53
C LEU A 109 -10.38 13.15 20.31
N GLY A 110 -11.06 12.47 19.38
CA GLY A 110 -12.48 12.69 19.07
C GLY A 110 -12.78 13.85 18.13
N ASN A 111 -11.79 14.64 17.72
CA ASN A 111 -11.96 15.74 16.75
C ASN A 111 -11.80 15.29 15.29
N SER A 112 -11.65 13.98 15.05
CA SER A 112 -11.49 13.46 13.69
C SER A 112 -12.76 13.65 12.86
N VAL A 113 -12.59 13.88 11.56
CA VAL A 113 -13.68 13.87 10.58
C VAL A 113 -13.54 12.59 9.75
N TYR A 114 -14.64 11.89 9.48
CA TYR A 114 -14.64 10.64 8.75
C TYR A 114 -15.87 10.51 7.88
N PHE A 115 -15.75 9.78 6.76
CA PHE A 115 -16.87 9.51 5.89
C PHE A 115 -17.74 8.40 6.49
N ASN A 116 -19.05 8.60 6.47
CA ASN A 116 -20.03 7.64 6.95
C ASN A 116 -20.84 7.10 5.77
N ASP A 117 -20.70 5.79 5.50
CA ASP A 117 -21.36 5.11 4.39
C ASP A 117 -22.90 5.12 4.53
N THR A 118 -23.44 5.17 5.75
CA THR A 118 -24.89 5.15 5.99
C THR A 118 -25.54 6.50 5.70
N SER A 119 -24.88 7.60 6.08
CA SER A 119 -25.38 8.96 5.83
C SER A 119 -24.88 9.54 4.49
N ALA A 120 -23.96 8.84 3.81
CA ALA A 120 -23.26 9.31 2.61
C ALA A 120 -22.65 10.72 2.79
N SER A 121 -22.20 11.03 4.00
CA SER A 121 -21.69 12.35 4.38
C SER A 121 -20.49 12.25 5.30
N TRP A 122 -19.75 13.34 5.44
CA TRP A 122 -18.63 13.44 6.37
C TRP A 122 -19.15 13.83 7.75
N ASP A 123 -18.91 12.97 8.74
CA ASP A 123 -19.35 13.12 10.11
C ASP A 123 -18.16 13.32 11.07
N SER A 124 -18.45 13.75 12.30
CA SER A 124 -17.48 13.77 13.38
C SER A 124 -18.10 13.36 14.71
N ALA A 125 -17.27 12.81 15.60
CA ALA A 125 -17.67 12.43 16.96
C ALA A 125 -17.90 13.65 17.89
N SER A 126 -17.34 14.83 17.56
CA SER A 126 -17.60 16.06 18.31
C SER A 126 -18.41 17.07 17.49
N SER A 127 -19.53 17.52 18.02
CA SER A 127 -20.40 18.52 17.38
C SER A 127 -19.67 19.85 17.09
N ALA A 128 -18.69 20.19 17.93
CA ALA A 128 -17.83 21.36 17.77
C ALA A 128 -16.85 21.25 16.59
N SER A 129 -16.43 20.04 16.20
CA SER A 129 -15.60 19.84 15.02
C SER A 129 -16.44 19.71 13.75
N ALA A 130 -17.67 19.19 13.80
CA ALA A 130 -18.56 19.11 12.62
C ALA A 130 -18.89 20.48 11.99
N ALA A 131 -19.10 21.54 12.80
CA ALA A 131 -19.68 22.81 12.33
C ALA A 131 -18.72 23.75 11.56
N GLY A 132 -17.40 23.51 11.58
CA GLY A 132 -16.40 24.42 10.98
C GLY A 132 -15.41 23.75 10.02
N LEU A 133 -15.58 22.46 9.72
CA LEU A 133 -14.57 21.64 9.03
C LEU A 133 -14.98 21.11 7.67
N LEU A 134 -16.27 21.23 7.32
CA LEU A 134 -16.77 20.92 6.00
C LEU A 134 -16.83 22.22 5.20
N GLU A 135 -16.18 22.25 4.05
CA GLU A 135 -16.36 23.32 3.07
C GLU A 135 -17.84 23.36 2.64
N ALA A 136 -18.28 24.45 2.01
CA ALA A 136 -19.68 24.63 1.57
C ALA A 136 -20.21 23.49 0.69
N ASN A 137 -19.30 22.66 0.15
CA ASN A 137 -19.55 21.54 -0.73
C ASN A 137 -19.73 20.20 0.05
N GLY A 138 -19.69 20.22 1.39
CA GLY A 138 -19.79 19.03 2.24
C GLY A 138 -18.52 18.17 2.31
N LEU A 139 -17.39 18.68 1.81
CA LEU A 139 -16.09 18.00 1.82
C LEU A 139 -15.22 18.49 2.98
N PRO A 140 -14.34 17.65 3.55
CA PRO A 140 -13.42 18.07 4.59
C PRO A 140 -12.48 19.14 4.06
N SER A 141 -12.27 20.19 4.85
CA SER A 141 -11.41 21.31 4.50
C SER A 141 -10.01 20.84 4.09
N SER A 142 -9.58 21.27 2.91
CA SER A 142 -8.23 20.99 2.38
C SER A 142 -7.12 21.81 3.05
N THR A 143 -7.49 22.80 3.86
CA THR A 143 -6.57 23.73 4.56
C THR A 143 -6.46 23.48 6.04
N GLN A 144 -7.37 22.69 6.63
CA GLN A 144 -7.37 22.44 8.07
C GLN A 144 -6.16 21.60 8.48
N MET A 145 -5.27 22.17 9.31
CA MET A 145 -4.10 21.48 9.84
C MET A 145 -4.44 20.67 11.12
N GLY A 146 -3.52 19.80 11.54
CA GLY A 146 -3.62 19.05 12.79
C GLY A 146 -3.66 17.52 12.66
N ARG A 147 -3.90 16.98 11.46
CA ARG A 147 -3.81 15.53 11.19
C ARG A 147 -3.09 15.22 9.90
N MET A 148 -2.69 13.95 9.79
CA MET A 148 -1.71 13.47 8.83
C MET A 148 -2.02 13.83 7.37
N TRP A 149 -3.30 13.77 6.96
CA TRP A 149 -3.72 14.02 5.59
C TRP A 149 -3.28 15.41 5.10
N ASN A 150 -3.76 16.45 5.77
CA ASN A 150 -3.50 17.84 5.38
C ASN A 150 -2.10 18.32 5.78
N GLU A 151 -1.50 17.75 6.83
CA GLU A 151 -0.13 18.08 7.25
C GLU A 151 0.95 17.64 6.24
N GLY A 152 0.63 16.66 5.41
CA GLY A 152 1.44 16.34 4.24
C GLY A 152 1.17 15.01 3.56
N LEU A 153 0.44 14.07 4.18
CA LEU A 153 0.18 12.76 3.58
C LEU A 153 -0.57 12.87 2.25
N ALA A 154 -1.52 13.79 2.11
CA ALA A 154 -2.21 14.02 0.84
C ALA A 154 -1.22 14.43 -0.27
N TYR A 155 -0.30 15.34 0.05
CA TYR A 155 0.67 15.86 -0.90
C TYR A 155 1.76 14.83 -1.24
N TYR A 156 2.44 14.29 -0.23
CA TYR A 156 3.48 13.28 -0.41
C TYR A 156 2.92 11.99 -0.99
N GLY A 157 1.74 11.58 -0.51
CA GLY A 157 1.02 10.43 -1.03
C GLY A 157 0.65 10.61 -2.51
N TRP A 158 0.16 11.77 -2.93
CA TRP A 158 -0.17 12.00 -4.34
C TRP A 158 1.07 11.99 -5.25
N ILE A 159 2.18 12.63 -4.84
CA ILE A 159 3.41 12.57 -5.64
C ILE A 159 3.98 11.15 -5.64
N PHE A 160 3.89 10.43 -4.52
CA PHE A 160 4.28 9.03 -4.40
C PHE A 160 3.42 8.11 -5.25
N TYR A 161 2.14 8.44 -5.46
CA TYR A 161 1.30 7.79 -6.45
C TYR A 161 1.82 8.01 -7.87
N LEU A 162 2.12 9.26 -8.24
CA LEU A 162 2.69 9.57 -9.54
C LEU A 162 4.04 8.88 -9.78
N SER A 163 4.87 8.74 -8.73
CA SER A 163 6.18 8.08 -8.84
C SER A 163 6.07 6.65 -9.34
N LYS A 164 4.99 5.93 -9.04
CA LYS A 164 4.80 4.53 -9.48
C LYS A 164 4.68 4.40 -10.99
N PHE A 165 4.14 5.41 -11.67
CA PHE A 165 4.14 5.46 -13.13
C PHE A 165 5.52 5.78 -13.69
N TYR A 166 6.27 6.66 -13.02
CA TYR A 166 7.64 6.99 -13.42
C TYR A 166 8.61 5.80 -13.24
N GLU A 167 8.45 5.01 -12.19
CA GLU A 167 9.25 3.82 -11.89
C GLU A 167 9.17 2.73 -12.98
N VAL A 168 8.19 2.79 -13.89
CA VAL A 168 8.12 1.94 -15.11
C VAL A 168 9.38 2.08 -15.98
N LEU A 169 10.05 3.23 -15.92
CA LEU A 169 11.32 3.45 -16.62
C LEU A 169 12.42 2.47 -16.18
N ASP A 170 12.36 1.93 -14.95
CA ASP A 170 13.28 0.86 -14.52
C ASP A 170 13.15 -0.38 -15.40
N THR A 171 11.90 -0.73 -15.72
CA THR A 171 11.61 -1.86 -16.60
C THR A 171 12.07 -1.58 -18.02
N PHE A 172 11.85 -0.36 -18.50
CA PHE A 172 12.35 0.08 -19.81
C PHE A 172 13.89 -0.01 -19.91
N ILE A 173 14.61 0.46 -18.89
CA ILE A 173 16.08 0.40 -18.85
C ILE A 173 16.58 -1.05 -18.95
N ILE A 174 15.93 -1.99 -18.26
CA ILE A 174 16.29 -3.41 -18.29
C ILE A 174 16.05 -4.00 -19.68
N LEU A 175 14.88 -3.75 -20.26
CA LEU A 175 14.52 -4.22 -21.59
C LEU A 175 15.43 -3.63 -22.68
N ALA A 176 15.75 -2.34 -22.59
CA ALA A 176 16.64 -1.66 -23.52
C ALA A 176 18.07 -2.24 -23.49
N LYS A 177 18.53 -2.71 -22.33
CA LYS A 177 19.82 -3.41 -22.18
C LYS A 177 19.81 -4.83 -22.75
N GLY A 178 18.72 -5.27 -23.39
CA GLY A 178 18.55 -6.61 -23.97
C GLY A 178 18.23 -7.69 -22.95
N LYS A 179 18.01 -7.31 -21.68
CA LYS A 179 17.62 -8.23 -20.61
C LYS A 179 16.10 -8.42 -20.61
N TYR A 180 15.65 -9.43 -19.86
CA TYR A 180 14.23 -9.63 -19.62
C TYR A 180 13.78 -8.90 -18.37
N SER A 181 12.61 -8.28 -18.44
CA SER A 181 11.89 -7.90 -17.23
C SER A 181 11.31 -9.16 -16.59
N SER A 182 11.60 -9.39 -15.31
CA SER A 182 11.07 -10.54 -14.59
C SER A 182 9.56 -10.38 -14.36
N THR A 183 8.85 -11.49 -14.18
CA THR A 183 7.44 -11.48 -13.75
C THR A 183 7.29 -10.75 -12.42
N LEU A 184 8.27 -10.91 -11.52
CA LEU A 184 8.31 -10.20 -10.23
C LEU A 184 8.25 -8.68 -10.43
N GLN A 185 9.13 -8.15 -11.27
CA GLN A 185 9.20 -6.71 -11.52
C GLN A 185 7.91 -6.19 -12.17
N THR A 186 7.42 -6.89 -13.20
CA THR A 186 6.21 -6.50 -13.92
C THR A 186 4.97 -6.54 -13.02
N TYR A 187 4.84 -7.59 -12.21
CA TYR A 187 3.74 -7.75 -11.25
C TYR A 187 3.81 -6.67 -10.15
N HIS A 188 5.01 -6.40 -9.64
CA HIS A 188 5.23 -5.37 -8.62
C HIS A 188 4.84 -3.97 -9.11
N HIS A 189 5.37 -3.50 -10.24
CA HIS A 189 5.06 -2.15 -10.71
C HIS A 189 3.58 -1.99 -11.09
N ALA A 190 2.98 -2.98 -11.75
CA ALA A 190 1.56 -2.93 -12.10
C ALA A 190 0.64 -2.94 -10.86
N GLY A 191 0.90 -3.85 -9.91
CA GLY A 191 0.13 -3.94 -8.68
C GLY A 191 0.32 -2.74 -7.76
N ALA A 192 1.53 -2.18 -7.68
CA ALA A 192 1.83 -0.98 -6.91
C ALA A 192 1.03 0.24 -7.42
N MET A 193 0.85 0.41 -8.74
CA MET A 193 0.00 1.48 -9.29
C MET A 193 -1.45 1.37 -8.80
N LEU A 194 -2.01 0.16 -8.82
CA LEU A 194 -3.40 -0.10 -8.42
C LEU A 194 -3.60 0.05 -6.91
N CYS A 195 -2.70 -0.50 -6.10
CA CYS A 195 -2.80 -0.41 -4.64
C CYS A 195 -2.62 1.04 -4.17
N MET A 196 -1.69 1.77 -4.78
CA MET A 196 -1.45 3.17 -4.45
C MET A 196 -2.61 4.07 -4.90
N TRP A 197 -3.19 3.80 -6.07
CA TRP A 197 -4.42 4.46 -6.51
C TRP A 197 -5.55 4.26 -5.50
N ALA A 198 -5.85 3.02 -5.11
CA ALA A 198 -6.93 2.72 -4.17
C ALA A 198 -6.69 3.39 -2.82
N GLY A 199 -5.45 3.38 -2.32
CA GLY A 199 -5.10 4.03 -1.06
C GLY A 199 -5.32 5.55 -1.08
N ILE A 200 -4.93 6.26 -2.14
CA ILE A 200 -5.17 7.71 -2.23
C ILE A 200 -6.64 8.01 -2.51
N ARG A 201 -7.26 7.28 -3.45
CA ARG A 201 -8.63 7.53 -3.90
C ARG A 201 -9.66 7.34 -2.79
N TYR A 202 -9.46 6.34 -1.95
CA TYR A 202 -10.34 6.02 -0.82
C TYR A 202 -9.76 6.49 0.52
N MET A 203 -8.68 7.27 0.49
CA MET A 203 -8.04 7.86 1.68
C MET A 203 -7.75 6.82 2.78
N SER A 204 -7.43 5.59 2.35
CA SER A 204 -7.28 4.44 3.24
C SER A 204 -6.08 4.62 4.15
N VAL A 205 -6.33 4.59 5.45
CA VAL A 205 -5.37 4.96 6.50
C VAL A 205 -4.00 4.29 6.36
N PRO A 206 -3.87 2.97 6.08
CA PRO A 206 -2.56 2.31 5.98
C PRO A 206 -1.63 2.87 4.89
N ILE A 207 -2.11 3.77 4.02
CA ILE A 207 -1.30 4.41 2.98
C ILE A 207 -0.07 5.15 3.53
N TRP A 208 -0.15 5.71 4.74
CA TRP A 208 1.00 6.42 5.33
C TRP A 208 2.15 5.46 5.64
N VAL A 209 1.85 4.23 6.08
CA VAL A 209 2.84 3.17 6.32
C VAL A 209 3.55 2.87 5.01
N PHE A 210 2.77 2.68 3.94
CA PHE A 210 3.31 2.38 2.63
C PHE A 210 4.19 3.51 2.10
N CYS A 211 3.70 4.76 2.12
CA CYS A 211 4.45 5.93 1.66
C CYS A 211 5.76 6.12 2.43
N THR A 212 5.73 5.99 3.75
CA THR A 212 6.90 6.21 4.62
C THR A 212 7.96 5.11 4.44
N PHE A 213 7.60 3.84 4.65
CA PHE A 213 8.60 2.78 4.65
C PHE A 213 9.05 2.39 3.25
N ASN A 214 8.16 2.46 2.24
CA ASN A 214 8.58 2.21 0.86
C ASN A 214 9.56 3.27 0.38
N SER A 215 9.31 4.56 0.64
CA SER A 215 10.23 5.63 0.25
C SER A 215 11.60 5.51 0.95
N PHE A 216 11.64 5.07 2.21
CA PHE A 216 12.90 4.74 2.88
C PHE A 216 13.68 3.64 2.17
N ILE A 217 13.03 2.50 1.88
CA ILE A 217 13.69 1.37 1.22
C ILE A 217 14.07 1.71 -0.23
N HIS A 218 13.22 2.46 -0.95
CA HIS A 218 13.51 2.93 -2.30
C HIS A 218 14.71 3.89 -2.31
N ALA A 219 14.85 4.77 -1.32
CA ALA A 219 16.03 5.63 -1.20
C ALA A 219 17.32 4.81 -1.11
N LEU A 220 17.33 3.76 -0.29
CA LEU A 220 18.48 2.85 -0.18
C LEU A 220 18.73 2.05 -1.46
N MET A 221 17.67 1.57 -2.09
CA MET A 221 17.70 0.75 -3.31
C MET A 221 18.23 1.53 -4.52
N TYR A 222 17.72 2.73 -4.77
CA TYR A 222 18.22 3.58 -5.85
C TYR A 222 19.61 4.15 -5.57
N THR A 223 19.95 4.39 -4.30
CA THR A 223 21.34 4.71 -3.93
C THR A 223 22.27 3.56 -4.30
N TYR A 224 21.88 2.31 -4.00
CA TYR A 224 22.64 1.12 -4.40
C TYR A 224 22.78 0.99 -5.93
N TYR A 225 21.72 1.24 -6.70
CA TYR A 225 21.80 1.22 -8.17
C TYR A 225 22.65 2.35 -8.74
N THR A 226 22.61 3.53 -8.13
CA THR A 226 23.49 4.65 -8.46
C THR A 226 24.96 4.27 -8.27
N LEU A 227 25.32 3.72 -7.11
CA LEU A 227 26.68 3.25 -6.82
C LEU A 227 27.12 2.15 -7.80
N SER A 228 26.21 1.24 -8.15
CA SER A 228 26.48 0.19 -9.14
C SER A 228 26.71 0.75 -10.54
N ALA A 229 26.03 1.85 -10.91
CA ALA A 229 26.21 2.53 -12.19
C ALA A 229 27.57 3.26 -12.28
N PHE A 230 28.11 3.73 -11.16
CA PHE A 230 29.46 4.27 -11.05
C PHE A 230 30.56 3.20 -10.92
N ASN A 231 30.24 1.91 -11.10
CA ASN A 231 31.15 0.77 -10.94
C ASN A 231 31.78 0.66 -9.53
N VAL A 232 31.13 1.21 -8.51
CA VAL A 232 31.57 1.03 -7.12
C VAL A 232 31.24 -0.38 -6.67
N LYS A 233 32.25 -1.13 -6.20
CA LYS A 233 32.06 -2.49 -5.70
C LYS A 233 31.33 -2.47 -4.36
N VAL A 234 30.03 -2.71 -4.39
CA VAL A 234 29.22 -2.82 -3.18
C VAL A 234 29.34 -4.22 -2.57
N PRO A 235 29.63 -4.35 -1.25
CA PRO A 235 29.76 -5.64 -0.59
C PRO A 235 28.45 -6.45 -0.64
N MET A 236 28.59 -7.78 -0.72
CA MET A 236 27.45 -8.71 -0.82
C MET A 236 26.50 -8.62 0.39
N ILE A 237 27.04 -8.26 1.56
CA ILE A 237 26.27 -8.06 2.80
C ILE A 237 25.24 -6.96 2.61
N LEU A 238 25.60 -5.82 2.02
CA LEU A 238 24.66 -4.72 1.80
C LEU A 238 23.54 -5.12 0.83
N LYS A 239 23.87 -5.86 -0.23
CA LYS A 239 22.88 -6.39 -1.18
C LYS A 239 21.89 -7.34 -0.50
N ARG A 240 22.39 -8.22 0.38
CA ARG A 240 21.58 -9.14 1.18
C ARG A 240 20.69 -8.39 2.16
N SER A 241 21.26 -7.44 2.92
CA SER A 241 20.50 -6.62 3.88
C SER A 241 19.39 -5.83 3.19
N LEU A 242 19.62 -5.29 2.00
CA LEU A 242 18.60 -4.58 1.23
C LEU A 242 17.42 -5.49 0.89
N THR A 243 17.71 -6.70 0.39
CA THR A 243 16.67 -7.68 0.06
C THR A 243 15.91 -8.11 1.32
N SER A 244 16.60 -8.28 2.45
CA SER A 244 15.98 -8.58 3.74
C SER A 244 15.06 -7.45 4.21
N MET A 245 15.49 -6.19 4.11
CA MET A 245 14.66 -5.05 4.48
C MET A 245 13.41 -4.93 3.59
N GLN A 246 13.51 -5.23 2.29
CA GLN A 246 12.34 -5.29 1.39
C GLN A 246 11.32 -6.35 1.82
N ILE A 247 11.78 -7.56 2.18
CA ILE A 247 10.92 -8.64 2.67
C ILE A 247 10.25 -8.23 3.99
N THR A 248 11.03 -7.69 4.93
CA THR A 248 10.50 -7.19 6.21
C THR A 248 9.45 -6.10 5.98
N GLN A 249 9.68 -5.17 5.04
CA GLN A 249 8.70 -4.13 4.69
C GLN A 249 7.37 -4.74 4.22
N PHE A 250 7.40 -5.80 3.40
CA PHE A 250 6.16 -6.45 2.96
C PHE A 250 5.41 -7.15 4.09
N ILE A 251 6.13 -7.92 4.93
CA ILE A 251 5.51 -8.68 6.02
C ILE A 251 4.95 -7.74 7.09
N VAL A 252 5.76 -6.77 7.54
CA VAL A 252 5.37 -5.81 8.57
C VAL A 252 4.31 -4.85 8.01
N GLY A 253 4.49 -4.33 6.80
CA GLY A 253 3.53 -3.43 6.17
C GLY A 253 2.16 -4.08 5.94
N ALA A 254 2.12 -5.32 5.45
CA ALA A 254 0.86 -6.06 5.28
C ALA A 254 0.19 -6.35 6.62
N SER A 255 0.97 -6.79 7.62
CA SER A 255 0.46 -7.01 8.98
C SER A 255 -0.10 -5.72 9.60
N CYS A 256 0.61 -4.61 9.49
CA CYS A 256 0.15 -3.31 9.95
C CYS A 256 -1.15 -2.91 9.25
N ALA A 257 -1.22 -3.01 7.93
CA ALA A 257 -2.45 -2.70 7.18
C ALA A 257 -3.63 -3.55 7.63
N MET A 258 -3.41 -4.85 7.86
CA MET A 258 -4.42 -5.77 8.35
C MET A 258 -4.89 -5.43 9.77
N VAL A 259 -3.96 -5.07 10.66
CA VAL A 259 -4.27 -4.68 12.05
C VAL A 259 -5.19 -3.46 12.11
N HIS A 260 -5.07 -2.49 11.18
CA HIS A 260 -5.99 -1.35 11.14
C HIS A 260 -7.45 -1.79 10.99
N SER A 261 -7.74 -2.87 10.27
CA SER A 261 -9.12 -3.39 10.13
C SER A 261 -9.71 -3.93 11.43
N PHE A 262 -8.89 -4.23 12.44
CA PHE A 262 -9.33 -4.83 13.72
C PHE A 262 -9.24 -3.87 14.90
N ILE A 263 -8.67 -2.67 14.73
CA ILE A 263 -8.55 -1.70 15.81
C ILE A 263 -9.86 -0.92 15.99
N THR A 264 -10.33 -0.87 17.24
CA THR A 264 -11.40 0.01 17.71
C THR A 264 -10.93 0.75 18.94
N PHE A 265 -11.26 2.02 19.07
CA PHE A 265 -10.90 2.85 20.22
C PHE A 265 -12.08 3.67 20.71
N LEU A 266 -11.99 4.17 21.94
CA LEU A 266 -13.02 4.97 22.59
C LEU A 266 -12.67 6.46 22.45
N VAL A 267 -13.62 7.26 21.98
CA VAL A 267 -13.51 8.71 21.90
C VAL A 267 -14.56 9.38 22.79
N PRO A 268 -14.23 10.48 23.49
CA PRO A 268 -15.21 11.24 24.24
C PRO A 268 -16.08 12.06 23.27
N MET A 269 -17.40 12.03 23.47
CA MET A 269 -18.35 12.89 22.77
C MET A 269 -18.67 14.10 23.64
N THR A 270 -18.38 15.29 23.12
CA THR A 270 -18.88 16.55 23.67
C THR A 270 -20.20 16.90 23.00
N ALA A 271 -21.30 16.55 23.68
CA ALA A 271 -22.61 17.11 23.35
C ALA A 271 -22.64 18.57 23.81
N SER A 272 -22.90 19.51 22.91
CA SER A 272 -23.32 20.85 23.31
C SER A 272 -24.60 20.72 24.15
N PRO A 273 -24.77 21.44 25.28
CA PRO A 273 -26.01 21.36 26.04
C PRO A 273 -27.17 21.76 25.12
N ALA A 274 -28.01 20.77 24.78
CA ALA A 274 -29.26 21.03 24.10
C ALA A 274 -30.04 22.01 24.99
N SER A 275 -30.39 23.16 24.44
CA SER A 275 -31.37 24.05 25.05
C SER A 275 -32.61 23.22 25.37
N ALA A 276 -33.01 23.27 26.64
CA ALA A 276 -34.12 22.50 27.16
C ALA A 276 -35.41 22.83 26.39
N GLU A 277 -35.87 21.92 25.54
CA GLU A 277 -37.27 21.86 25.17
C GLU A 277 -37.88 20.60 25.78
N THR A 278 -38.87 20.86 26.63
CA THR A 278 -39.64 19.89 27.39
C THR A 278 -40.66 19.21 26.47
N GLY A 279 -40.52 17.91 26.25
CA GLY A 279 -41.50 17.09 25.54
C GLY A 279 -41.44 15.62 25.99
N PRO A 280 -42.58 14.92 26.12
CA PRO A 280 -42.66 13.71 26.92
C PRO A 280 -42.02 12.49 26.26
N THR A 281 -41.45 11.66 27.13
CA THR A 281 -40.75 10.40 26.90
C THR A 281 -41.54 9.38 26.07
N LEU A 282 -40.91 8.82 25.03
CA LEU A 282 -41.19 7.46 24.57
C LEU A 282 -39.89 6.65 24.56
N ALA A 283 -39.79 5.72 25.51
CA ALA A 283 -38.75 4.70 25.53
C ALA A 283 -38.99 3.70 24.41
N SER A 284 -37.97 3.39 23.60
CA SER A 284 -38.00 2.23 22.71
C SER A 284 -36.73 1.39 22.90
N LYS A 285 -36.93 0.19 23.45
CA LYS A 285 -35.96 -0.91 23.53
C LYS A 285 -35.58 -1.34 22.12
N VAL A 286 -34.28 -1.49 21.81
CA VAL A 286 -33.84 -2.25 20.64
C VAL A 286 -32.76 -3.25 21.05
N GLY A 287 -33.02 -4.51 20.71
CA GLY A 287 -32.21 -5.69 21.02
C GLY A 287 -31.09 -5.96 20.03
N SER A 288 -30.18 -6.83 20.48
CA SER A 288 -28.98 -7.34 19.79
C SER A 288 -29.32 -8.31 18.66
N ILE A 289 -28.75 -8.12 17.46
CA ILE A 289 -28.57 -9.18 16.44
C ILE A 289 -27.28 -8.90 15.63
N ILE A 290 -26.40 -9.90 15.55
CA ILE A 290 -25.21 -9.99 14.67
C ILE A 290 -25.64 -10.64 13.34
N PRO A 291 -25.11 -10.23 12.18
CA PRO A 291 -24.83 -11.23 11.15
C PRO A 291 -23.43 -11.13 10.55
N ALA A 292 -22.84 -12.31 10.35
CA ALA A 292 -21.67 -12.59 9.53
C ALA A 292 -22.13 -13.03 8.13
N ALA A 293 -21.64 -12.37 7.07
CA ALA A 293 -21.58 -12.81 5.66
C ALA A 293 -21.24 -11.57 4.78
N GLY A 294 -20.55 -11.60 3.65
CA GLY A 294 -19.90 -12.63 2.85
C GLY A 294 -19.15 -11.89 1.72
N ALA A 295 -17.85 -12.15 1.57
CA ALA A 295 -16.92 -11.29 0.83
C ALA A 295 -16.92 -11.47 -0.71
N VAL A 296 -18.03 -11.88 -1.33
CA VAL A 296 -18.04 -12.24 -2.77
C VAL A 296 -19.13 -11.59 -3.62
N ASP A 297 -20.18 -10.99 -3.04
CA ASP A 297 -21.24 -10.32 -3.82
C ASP A 297 -20.99 -8.83 -4.08
N SER A 298 -20.16 -8.17 -3.26
CA SER A 298 -19.86 -6.73 -3.41
C SER A 298 -18.97 -6.39 -4.61
N MET A 299 -18.43 -7.39 -5.32
CA MET A 299 -17.46 -7.17 -6.41
C MET A 299 -18.11 -6.75 -7.73
N LYS A 300 -19.43 -6.93 -7.90
CA LYS A 300 -20.15 -6.51 -9.13
C LYS A 300 -20.72 -5.09 -9.06
N HIS A 301 -21.13 -4.63 -7.89
CA HIS A 301 -21.81 -3.33 -7.73
C HIS A 301 -20.87 -2.11 -7.59
N VAL A 302 -19.56 -2.34 -7.41
CA VAL A 302 -18.56 -1.25 -7.26
C VAL A 302 -17.90 -0.90 -8.60
N VAL A 303 -18.01 -1.76 -9.62
CA VAL A 303 -17.36 -1.58 -10.93
C VAL A 303 -18.26 -0.86 -11.95
N PHE A 304 -19.58 -0.97 -11.85
CA PHE A 304 -20.53 -0.26 -12.70
C PHE A 304 -21.60 0.41 -11.85
N GLY A 305 -21.48 1.73 -11.70
CA GLY A 305 -22.45 2.53 -10.95
C GLY A 305 -23.87 2.32 -11.48
N GLY A 306 -24.78 1.95 -10.57
CA GLY A 306 -26.19 1.80 -10.83
C GLY A 306 -26.99 2.36 -9.67
N ALA A 307 -27.78 3.39 -9.97
CA ALA A 307 -28.80 3.96 -9.11
C ALA A 307 -29.92 2.93 -8.87
N ASN A 308 -30.27 2.69 -7.61
CA ASN A 308 -31.63 2.70 -7.06
C ASN A 308 -31.59 2.22 -5.61
N GLY A 309 -32.34 2.92 -4.76
CA GLY A 309 -32.49 2.57 -3.36
C GLY A 309 -33.31 1.30 -3.20
N ASP A 310 -32.90 0.48 -2.24
CA ASP A 310 -33.78 -0.41 -1.51
C ASP A 310 -33.19 -0.61 -0.10
N SER A 311 -34.08 -0.47 0.87
CA SER A 311 -33.88 -0.37 2.32
C SER A 311 -33.64 -1.71 3.00
N MET A 312 -32.65 -1.82 3.91
CA MET A 312 -32.65 -2.66 5.16
C MET A 312 -31.29 -2.65 5.91
N PRO A 313 -31.20 -3.13 7.18
CA PRO A 313 -31.70 -2.60 8.47
C PRO A 313 -30.54 -2.13 9.40
N PRO A 314 -30.81 -1.54 10.59
CA PRO A 314 -29.79 -0.83 11.39
C PRO A 314 -28.94 -1.75 12.30
N VAL A 315 -27.66 -1.39 12.48
CA VAL A 315 -26.71 -2.03 13.42
C VAL A 315 -26.81 -1.38 14.81
N PRO A 316 -26.93 -2.14 15.92
CA PRO A 316 -27.06 -1.55 17.25
C PRO A 316 -25.71 -1.03 17.78
N SER A 317 -25.65 0.26 18.07
CA SER A 317 -24.54 0.90 18.78
C SER A 317 -24.67 0.64 20.29
N ALA A 318 -23.69 -0.01 20.91
CA ALA A 318 -23.65 -0.20 22.35
C ALA A 318 -23.20 1.12 23.02
N ILE A 319 -24.14 1.83 23.65
CA ILE A 319 -23.87 2.97 24.52
C ILE A 319 -23.54 2.43 25.91
N ALA A 320 -22.27 2.51 26.34
CA ALA A 320 -21.89 2.23 27.71
C ALA A 320 -22.04 3.50 28.56
N SER A 321 -23.22 3.74 29.13
CA SER A 321 -23.45 4.83 30.09
C SER A 321 -23.21 4.35 31.52
N ARG A 322 -22.12 4.78 32.17
CA ARG A 322 -22.02 4.75 33.65
C ARG A 322 -22.58 6.06 34.20
N GLN A 323 -23.77 5.99 34.81
CA GLN A 323 -24.39 7.11 35.52
C GLN A 323 -23.83 7.20 36.94
N SER A 324 -23.13 8.28 37.27
CA SER A 324 -22.85 8.69 38.65
C SER A 324 -23.78 9.85 39.00
N VAL A 325 -24.74 9.62 39.89
CA VAL A 325 -25.63 10.65 40.42
C VAL A 325 -24.85 11.50 41.43
N GLY A 326 -24.64 12.77 41.11
CA GLY A 326 -24.08 13.79 42.00
C GLY A 326 -24.66 15.15 41.66
N THR A 327 -25.30 15.79 42.63
CA THR A 327 -26.03 17.06 42.51
C THR A 327 -25.09 18.26 42.38
N GLY A 328 -25.40 19.16 41.43
CA GLY A 328 -25.01 20.57 41.50
C GLY A 328 -23.67 21.01 40.89
N ALA A 329 -23.56 20.98 39.55
CA ALA A 329 -22.77 21.88 38.70
C ALA A 329 -23.15 21.53 37.25
N ALA A 330 -22.93 22.42 36.27
CA ALA A 330 -23.11 22.10 34.85
C ALA A 330 -22.18 20.93 34.47
N ALA A 331 -22.67 19.70 34.64
CA ALA A 331 -21.90 18.49 34.45
C ALA A 331 -21.96 18.13 32.97
N SER A 332 -20.89 18.47 32.27
CA SER A 332 -20.56 17.92 30.95
C SER A 332 -20.57 16.39 31.08
N SER A 333 -21.67 15.74 30.69
CA SER A 333 -21.77 14.29 30.71
C SER A 333 -20.92 13.75 29.56
N SER A 334 -19.68 13.35 29.87
CA SER A 334 -18.77 12.75 28.90
C SER A 334 -19.27 11.35 28.52
N ALA A 335 -20.01 11.26 27.41
CA ALA A 335 -20.34 9.98 26.79
C ALA A 335 -19.13 9.50 25.97
N PHE A 336 -18.87 8.19 25.96
CA PHE A 336 -17.82 7.60 25.11
C PHE A 336 -18.45 6.89 23.92
N LEU A 337 -17.93 7.14 22.72
CA LEU A 337 -18.28 6.44 21.49
C LEU A 337 -17.18 5.45 21.12
N THR A 338 -17.56 4.22 20.82
CA THR A 338 -16.64 3.26 20.21
C THR A 338 -16.55 3.54 18.71
N GLN A 339 -15.33 3.81 18.24
CA GLN A 339 -15.08 4.14 16.85
C GLN A 339 -14.08 3.14 16.23
N PRO A 340 -14.40 2.52 15.08
CA PRO A 340 -13.45 1.67 14.38
C PRO A 340 -12.37 2.51 13.68
N CYS A 341 -11.20 1.94 13.47
CA CYS A 341 -10.11 2.57 12.74
C CYS A 341 -10.43 2.73 11.25
N ILE A 342 -11.06 1.71 10.65
CA ILE A 342 -11.57 1.73 9.28
C ILE A 342 -13.08 2.00 9.35
N ALA A 343 -13.52 3.08 8.72
CA ALA A 343 -14.93 3.50 8.76
C ALA A 343 -15.73 3.03 7.56
N THR A 344 -15.08 2.90 6.40
CA THR A 344 -15.83 2.70 5.14
C THR A 344 -15.51 1.37 4.47
N SER A 345 -16.48 0.90 3.70
CA SER A 345 -16.33 -0.26 2.82
C SER A 345 -15.25 0.00 1.76
N SER A 346 -15.08 1.25 1.34
CA SER A 346 -14.10 1.66 0.34
C SER A 346 -12.65 1.66 0.85
N GLU A 347 -12.44 2.09 2.10
CA GLU A 347 -11.15 1.94 2.80
C GLU A 347 -10.79 0.46 2.97
N THR A 348 -11.79 -0.36 3.32
CA THR A 348 -11.66 -1.83 3.46
C THR A 348 -11.27 -2.47 2.13
N PHE A 349 -11.90 -2.08 1.02
CA PHE A 349 -11.53 -2.53 -0.32
C PHE A 349 -10.05 -2.23 -0.64
N ALA A 350 -9.58 -1.01 -0.33
CA ALA A 350 -8.18 -0.64 -0.57
C ALA A 350 -7.20 -1.52 0.24
N ILE A 351 -7.55 -1.86 1.49
CA ILE A 351 -6.75 -2.76 2.33
C ILE A 351 -6.71 -4.16 1.73
N TRP A 352 -7.85 -4.72 1.35
CA TRP A 352 -7.91 -6.05 0.74
C TRP A 352 -7.16 -6.12 -0.58
N LEU A 353 -7.31 -5.11 -1.44
CA LEU A 353 -6.55 -5.02 -2.69
C LEU A 353 -5.04 -5.07 -2.40
N ASN A 354 -4.57 -4.30 -1.42
CA ASN A 354 -3.17 -4.30 -1.02
C ASN A 354 -2.70 -5.64 -0.44
N VAL A 355 -3.49 -6.25 0.45
CA VAL A 355 -3.15 -7.55 1.07
C VAL A 355 -3.08 -8.67 0.04
N LEU A 356 -4.08 -8.76 -0.84
CA LEU A 356 -4.14 -9.76 -1.92
C LEU A 356 -3.00 -9.60 -2.92
N TYR A 357 -2.58 -8.36 -3.17
CA TYR A 357 -1.40 -8.06 -4.00
C TYR A 357 -0.09 -8.43 -3.31
N LEU A 358 0.06 -8.10 -2.01
CA LEU A 358 1.30 -8.32 -1.28
C LEU A 358 1.56 -9.80 -0.98
N ALA A 359 0.53 -10.64 -0.84
CA ALA A 359 0.69 -12.06 -0.52
C ALA A 359 1.56 -12.83 -1.55
N PRO A 360 1.22 -12.88 -2.86
CA PRO A 360 2.05 -13.56 -3.86
C PRO A 360 3.40 -12.86 -4.05
N LEU A 361 3.47 -11.54 -3.91
CA LEU A 361 4.72 -10.80 -4.01
C LEU A 361 5.69 -11.18 -2.88
N THR A 362 5.21 -11.25 -1.64
CA THR A 362 5.98 -11.65 -0.47
C THR A 362 6.52 -13.06 -0.64
N TYR A 363 5.68 -14.00 -1.09
CA TYR A 363 6.10 -15.37 -1.42
C TYR A 363 7.25 -15.37 -2.45
N LEU A 364 7.09 -14.64 -3.55
CA LEU A 364 8.09 -14.60 -4.61
C LEU A 364 9.43 -14.03 -4.13
N PHE A 365 9.42 -12.98 -3.31
CA PHE A 365 10.64 -12.39 -2.73
C PHE A 365 11.32 -13.31 -1.72
N VAL A 366 10.54 -13.97 -0.85
CA VAL A 366 11.08 -14.96 0.09
C VAL A 366 11.71 -16.14 -0.65
N SER A 367 11.02 -16.66 -1.67
CA SER A 367 11.52 -17.74 -2.53
C SER A 367 12.82 -17.34 -3.25
N PHE A 368 12.86 -16.13 -3.81
CA PHE A 368 14.06 -15.56 -4.42
C PHE A 368 15.22 -15.43 -3.41
N PHE A 369 14.95 -14.96 -2.19
CA PHE A 369 15.97 -14.79 -1.16
C PHE A 369 16.56 -16.13 -0.69
N ILE A 370 15.71 -17.12 -0.41
CA ILE A 370 16.14 -18.46 -0.03
C ILE A 370 17.02 -19.06 -1.13
N SER A 371 16.61 -18.92 -2.39
CA SER A 371 17.35 -19.48 -3.53
C SER A 371 18.67 -18.75 -3.77
N SER A 372 18.68 -17.42 -3.71
CA SER A 372 19.83 -16.58 -4.05
C SER A 372 20.87 -16.48 -2.95
N TYR A 373 20.47 -16.58 -1.68
CA TYR A 373 21.36 -16.34 -0.54
C TYR A 373 21.53 -17.56 0.36
N VAL A 374 20.45 -18.28 0.71
CA VAL A 374 20.53 -19.40 1.66
C VAL A 374 21.09 -20.65 0.98
N LYS A 375 20.42 -21.12 -0.09
CA LYS A 375 20.88 -22.30 -0.85
C LYS A 375 22.26 -22.08 -1.46
N ARG A 376 22.52 -20.87 -1.96
CA ARG A 376 23.82 -20.45 -2.51
C ARG A 376 24.93 -20.43 -1.46
N SER A 377 24.69 -19.87 -0.28
CA SER A 377 25.69 -19.86 0.81
C SER A 377 26.03 -21.29 1.24
N ASN A 378 25.02 -22.16 1.35
CA ASN A 378 25.22 -23.55 1.73
C ASN A 378 25.91 -24.38 0.62
N ALA A 379 25.71 -24.05 -0.65
CA ALA A 379 26.39 -24.69 -1.77
C ALA A 379 27.85 -24.20 -1.91
N ALA A 380 28.08 -22.89 -1.74
CA ALA A 380 29.43 -22.29 -1.76
C ALA A 380 30.24 -22.62 -0.50
N SER A 381 29.62 -22.98 0.62
CA SER A 381 30.34 -23.56 1.77
C SER A 381 30.70 -25.03 1.54
N LYS A 382 30.01 -25.72 0.63
CA LYS A 382 30.26 -27.13 0.27
C LYS A 382 31.25 -27.29 -0.89
N LEU A 383 31.23 -26.36 -1.84
CA LEU A 383 32.19 -26.26 -2.93
C LEU A 383 33.20 -25.19 -2.53
N ASN A 384 34.44 -25.56 -2.21
CA ASN A 384 35.53 -24.62 -1.89
C ASN A 384 35.90 -23.71 -3.10
N GLY A 385 34.99 -22.83 -3.53
CA GLY A 385 35.15 -21.98 -4.70
C GLY A 385 33.86 -21.24 -5.07
N ALA A 386 33.95 -19.91 -5.17
CA ALA A 386 32.83 -19.08 -5.62
C ALA A 386 32.73 -19.07 -7.17
N PRO A 387 31.56 -19.37 -7.76
CA PRO A 387 31.38 -19.30 -9.21
C PRO A 387 31.48 -17.86 -9.74
N GLY A 388 31.92 -17.71 -10.98
CA GLY A 388 32.21 -16.41 -11.60
C GLY A 388 30.97 -15.51 -11.85
N PRO A 389 31.16 -14.20 -12.09
CA PRO A 389 30.08 -13.21 -12.15
C PRO A 389 29.00 -13.41 -13.23
N GLN A 390 29.37 -13.97 -14.38
CA GLN A 390 28.41 -14.26 -15.45
C GLN A 390 27.56 -15.49 -15.12
N GLN A 391 28.19 -16.56 -14.63
CA GLN A 391 27.47 -17.73 -14.10
C GLN A 391 26.52 -17.33 -12.96
N MET A 392 26.91 -16.38 -12.10
CA MET A 392 26.03 -15.85 -11.05
C MET A 392 24.77 -15.16 -11.59
N SER A 393 24.88 -14.41 -12.68
CA SER A 393 23.73 -13.73 -13.31
C SER A 393 22.77 -14.73 -13.93
N ASP A 394 23.30 -15.70 -14.67
CA ASP A 394 22.48 -16.67 -15.40
C ASP A 394 21.76 -17.65 -14.45
N LEU A 395 22.40 -18.04 -13.34
CA LEU A 395 21.74 -18.84 -12.31
C LEU A 395 20.67 -18.06 -11.55
N ALA A 396 20.85 -16.77 -11.28
CA ALA A 396 19.84 -15.93 -10.63
C ALA A 396 18.61 -15.74 -11.54
N GLU A 397 18.82 -15.53 -12.84
CA GLU A 397 17.77 -15.48 -13.84
C GLU A 397 17.00 -16.80 -13.92
N LYS A 398 17.72 -17.94 -13.92
CA LYS A 398 17.12 -19.28 -13.92
C LYS A 398 16.32 -19.58 -12.66
N ALA A 399 16.84 -19.21 -11.48
CA ALA A 399 16.15 -19.40 -10.21
C ALA A 399 14.88 -18.54 -10.07
N GLY A 400 14.91 -17.29 -10.56
CA GLY A 400 13.71 -16.44 -10.62
C GLY A 400 12.64 -17.01 -11.56
N TRP A 401 13.06 -17.59 -12.69
CA TRP A 401 12.17 -18.32 -13.60
C TRP A 401 11.62 -19.61 -13.01
N GLU A 402 12.42 -20.38 -12.28
CA GLU A 402 11.97 -21.60 -11.59
C GLU A 402 10.98 -21.27 -10.46
N ALA A 403 11.22 -20.21 -9.70
CA ALA A 403 10.28 -19.73 -8.68
C ALA A 403 8.94 -19.28 -9.31
N ALA A 404 8.98 -18.50 -10.39
CA ALA A 404 7.77 -18.07 -11.10
C ALA A 404 6.99 -19.27 -11.69
N ARG A 405 7.70 -20.25 -12.26
CA ARG A 405 7.10 -21.46 -12.84
C ARG A 405 6.55 -22.42 -11.78
N ASN A 406 7.15 -22.46 -10.59
CA ASN A 406 6.60 -23.23 -9.47
C ASN A 406 5.31 -22.60 -8.95
N VAL A 407 5.21 -21.27 -8.87
CA VAL A 407 3.95 -20.57 -8.56
C VAL A 407 2.89 -20.85 -9.62
N GLU A 408 3.24 -20.81 -10.90
CA GLU A 408 2.32 -21.15 -11.98
C GLU A 408 1.81 -22.60 -11.88
N ARG A 409 2.68 -23.55 -11.53
CA ARG A 409 2.31 -24.96 -11.31
C ARG A 409 1.43 -25.16 -10.07
N GLU A 410 1.67 -24.39 -9.01
CA GLU A 410 0.96 -24.48 -7.72
C GLU A 410 -0.40 -23.76 -7.76
N VAL A 411 -0.52 -22.65 -8.51
CA VAL A 411 -1.76 -21.88 -8.70
C VAL A 411 -2.70 -22.53 -9.72
N TYR A 412 -2.16 -23.13 -10.78
CA TYR A 412 -2.96 -23.77 -11.83
C TYR A 412 -3.02 -25.30 -11.75
N GLY A 413 -2.51 -25.89 -10.66
CA GLY A 413 -2.66 -27.31 -10.37
C GLY A 413 -2.33 -28.22 -11.55
N GLN A 414 -1.07 -28.21 -12.01
CA GLN A 414 -0.62 -29.22 -12.96
C GLN A 414 0.15 -30.32 -12.22
N ASP A 415 -0.60 -31.18 -11.55
CA ASP A 415 -0.10 -32.49 -11.13
C ASP A 415 0.34 -33.26 -12.35
N GLY A 416 1.60 -33.71 -12.32
CA GLY A 416 2.20 -34.43 -13.41
C GLY A 416 1.51 -35.78 -13.64
N THR A 417 1.06 -36.00 -14.86
CA THR A 417 1.03 -37.34 -15.44
C THR A 417 1.72 -37.29 -16.79
N GLY A 418 2.74 -38.13 -16.97
CA GLY A 418 3.46 -38.25 -18.24
C GLY A 418 4.98 -38.38 -18.08
N SER A 419 5.44 -39.39 -17.34
CA SER A 419 6.80 -39.91 -17.52
C SER A 419 6.80 -40.87 -18.71
N PRO A 420 7.57 -40.66 -19.80
CA PRO A 420 7.80 -41.70 -20.78
C PRO A 420 8.99 -42.55 -20.29
N LYS A 421 8.68 -43.82 -20.01
CA LYS A 421 9.63 -44.89 -19.72
C LYS A 421 10.79 -44.93 -20.73
N SER A 422 11.98 -45.19 -20.19
CA SER A 422 13.18 -45.57 -20.93
C SER A 422 12.91 -46.73 -21.91
N ARG A 423 13.34 -46.57 -23.16
CA ARG A 423 13.59 -47.69 -24.07
C ARG A 423 15.10 -47.94 -24.11
N SER A 424 15.48 -49.16 -23.74
CA SER A 424 16.82 -49.72 -23.89
C SER A 424 17.17 -49.91 -25.38
N PRO A 425 18.43 -49.72 -25.78
CA PRO A 425 18.87 -50.08 -27.13
C PRO A 425 19.22 -51.58 -27.19
N THR A 426 18.56 -52.27 -28.11
CA THR A 426 18.86 -53.64 -28.53
C THR A 426 20.22 -53.73 -29.21
N ARG A 427 20.99 -54.75 -28.80
CA ARG A 427 22.18 -55.28 -29.47
C ARG A 427 21.92 -55.56 -30.96
N ARG A 428 22.87 -55.21 -31.81
CA ARG A 428 23.23 -55.97 -33.01
C ARG A 428 24.74 -56.22 -32.98
N ALA A 429 25.11 -57.46 -32.74
CA ALA A 429 26.30 -58.08 -33.30
C ALA A 429 25.75 -59.01 -34.39
N ASP A 430 26.22 -58.78 -35.61
CA ASP A 430 26.48 -59.74 -36.69
C ASP A 430 26.78 -58.93 -37.96
#